data_AF-A0A536SFA2-F1
#
_entry.id   AF-A0A536SFA2-F1
#
_cell.length_a   1.000
_cell.length_b   1.000
_cell.length_c   1.000
_cell.angle_alpha   90.00
_cell.angle_beta   90.00
_cell.angle_gamma   90.00
#
_symmetry.space_group_name_H-M   'P 1'
#
loop_
_entity.id
_entity.type
_entity.pdbx_description
1 polymer ?
#
loop_
_entity_poly.entity_id
_entity_poly.type
_entity_poly.pdbx_seq_one_letter_code
_entity_poly.pdbx_strand_id
1 'polypeptide(L)'
;MLSSFVLIFTLAPFAVPGTHAQGRQSANREIYLYRGADRAQRLLSQARKEGALSLYSTMTLEDAGPLIAAFEKKYGIQVAMWRAINQKLVQRALAEARAGKYPVDVYEGSGHGMEILHREGLLEKFWSPAFGDIPPEAFPRHGYYAPDNL
;
A
#
# COMPACT_ATOMS: atom_id res chain seq x y z
N MET A 1 -1.28 54.53 -43.59
CA MET A 1 -1.41 53.06 -43.44
C MET A 1 -0.53 52.65 -42.26
N LEU A 2 -1.10 52.54 -41.06
CA LEU A 2 -0.40 52.06 -39.86
C LEU A 2 -0.52 50.53 -39.81
N SER A 3 0.62 49.85 -39.75
CA SER A 3 0.72 48.39 -39.77
C SER A 3 0.70 47.85 -38.34
N SER A 4 -0.28 47.01 -38.02
CA SER A 4 -0.45 46.34 -36.73
C SER A 4 0.51 45.15 -36.59
N PHE A 5 1.27 45.11 -35.50
CA PHE A 5 2.04 43.93 -35.07
C PHE A 5 1.13 43.00 -34.24
N VAL A 6 0.98 41.75 -34.67
CA VAL A 6 0.35 40.67 -33.89
C VAL A 6 1.46 39.84 -33.26
N LEU A 7 1.49 39.77 -31.93
CA LEU A 7 2.38 38.92 -31.16
C LEU A 7 1.68 37.58 -30.89
N ILE A 8 2.18 36.48 -31.46
CA ILE A 8 1.67 35.13 -31.20
C ILE A 8 2.46 34.55 -30.01
N PHE A 9 1.79 34.38 -28.87
CA PHE A 9 2.31 33.57 -27.76
C PHE A 9 2.05 32.10 -28.06
N THR A 10 3.12 31.33 -28.31
CA THR A 10 3.07 29.88 -28.38
C THR A 10 3.22 29.31 -26.97
N LEU A 11 2.15 28.72 -26.43
CA LEU A 11 2.17 27.98 -25.19
C LEU A 11 2.68 26.56 -25.48
N ALA A 12 3.92 26.24 -25.07
CA ALA A 12 4.44 24.88 -25.15
C ALA A 12 3.80 24.02 -24.04
N PRO A 13 3.27 22.81 -24.34
CA PRO A 13 2.78 21.91 -23.31
C PRO A 13 3.96 21.28 -22.57
N PHE A 14 4.07 21.55 -21.27
CA PHE A 14 4.89 20.75 -20.36
C PHE A 14 4.27 19.35 -20.23
N ALA A 15 4.81 18.40 -20.98
CA ALA A 15 4.58 16.98 -20.72
C ALA A 15 5.50 16.55 -19.58
N VAL A 16 4.94 16.32 -18.39
CA VAL A 16 5.66 15.65 -17.29
C VAL A 16 5.53 14.14 -17.53
N PRO A 17 6.64 13.40 -17.76
CA PRO A 17 6.58 11.95 -17.81
C PRO A 17 6.31 11.41 -16.40
N GLY A 18 5.16 10.76 -16.22
CA GLY A 18 4.83 10.01 -15.01
C GLY A 18 5.66 8.73 -14.96
N THR A 19 6.85 8.79 -14.33
CA THR A 19 7.76 7.63 -14.20
C THR A 19 8.13 7.28 -12.76
N HIS A 20 7.47 7.86 -11.75
CA HIS A 20 7.86 7.66 -10.35
C HIS A 20 7.08 6.57 -9.59
N ALA A 21 5.90 6.15 -10.06
CA ALA A 21 5.13 5.09 -9.41
C ALA A 21 5.77 3.70 -9.61
N GLN A 22 6.19 3.39 -10.83
CA GLN A 22 6.72 2.08 -11.20
C GLN A 22 8.11 1.76 -10.61
N GLY A 23 8.91 2.78 -10.28
CA GLY A 23 10.30 2.62 -9.83
C GLY A 23 10.45 2.19 -8.35
N ARG A 24 9.50 2.53 -7.47
CA ARG A 24 9.48 2.03 -6.08
C ARG A 24 8.84 0.66 -5.97
N GLN A 25 7.89 0.40 -6.86
CA GLN A 25 7.10 -0.83 -6.95
C GLN A 25 7.95 -2.05 -7.39
N SER A 26 9.12 -1.83 -7.99
CA SER A 26 10.05 -2.89 -8.41
C SER A 26 11.06 -3.31 -7.34
N ALA A 27 11.48 -2.43 -6.42
CA ALA A 27 12.63 -2.67 -5.55
C ALA A 27 12.41 -3.81 -4.53
N ASN A 28 11.17 -4.00 -4.05
CA ASN A 28 10.85 -4.97 -2.99
C ASN A 28 10.06 -6.19 -3.49
N ARG A 29 9.79 -6.29 -4.80
CA ARG A 29 8.90 -7.34 -5.32
C ARG A 29 9.45 -8.75 -5.12
N GLU A 30 10.77 -8.90 -5.17
CA GLU A 30 11.44 -10.17 -4.91
C GLU A 30 11.21 -10.65 -3.47
N ILE A 31 11.29 -9.75 -2.48
CA ILE A 31 11.13 -10.14 -1.07
C ILE A 31 9.68 -10.48 -0.71
N TYR A 32 8.69 -9.88 -1.39
CA TYR A 32 7.27 -10.16 -1.13
C TYR A 32 6.87 -11.61 -1.44
N LEU A 33 7.45 -12.20 -2.49
CA LEU A 33 7.16 -13.56 -2.92
C LEU A 33 8.23 -14.57 -2.49
N TYR A 34 9.30 -14.12 -1.85
CA TYR A 34 10.38 -14.99 -1.35
C TYR A 34 9.86 -16.00 -0.34
N ARG A 35 10.25 -17.29 -0.49
CA ARG A 35 9.79 -18.42 0.34
C ARG A 35 10.93 -19.21 0.99
N GLY A 36 12.16 -18.70 0.96
CA GLY A 36 13.31 -19.38 1.56
C GLY A 36 13.18 -19.50 3.09
N ALA A 37 13.88 -20.47 3.68
CA ALA A 37 13.85 -20.74 5.12
C ALA A 37 14.31 -19.53 5.96
N ASP A 38 15.14 -18.66 5.41
CA ASP A 38 15.64 -17.42 6.04
C ASP A 38 14.71 -16.21 5.84
N ARG A 39 13.54 -16.37 5.21
CA ARG A 39 12.61 -15.26 4.90
C ARG A 39 12.30 -14.40 6.13
N ALA A 40 11.95 -15.03 7.25
CA ALA A 40 11.56 -14.30 8.47
C ALA A 40 12.72 -13.44 8.97
N GLN A 41 13.94 -13.98 9.00
CA GLN A 41 15.14 -13.24 9.40
C GLN A 41 15.40 -12.08 8.45
N ARG A 42 15.32 -12.30 7.13
CA ARG A 42 15.51 -11.25 6.11
C ARG A 42 14.54 -10.09 6.30
N LEU A 43 13.24 -10.37 6.38
CA LEU A 43 12.22 -9.35 6.57
C LEU A 43 12.42 -8.56 7.86
N LEU A 44 12.62 -9.26 8.98
CA LEU A 44 12.80 -8.60 10.27
C LEU A 44 14.08 -7.75 10.32
N SER A 45 15.15 -8.19 9.66
CA SER A 45 16.40 -7.44 9.62
C SER A 45 16.28 -6.10 8.87
N GLN A 46 15.47 -6.04 7.82
CA GLN A 46 15.25 -4.80 7.05
C GLN A 46 14.18 -3.93 7.71
N ALA A 47 13.06 -4.52 8.13
CA ALA A 47 11.99 -3.79 8.78
C ALA A 47 12.43 -3.14 10.11
N ARG A 48 13.37 -3.75 10.85
CA ARG A 48 13.97 -3.10 12.03
C ARG A 48 14.85 -1.89 11.70
N LYS A 49 15.46 -1.85 10.50
CA LYS A 49 16.22 -0.68 10.04
C LYS A 49 15.30 0.46 9.61
N GLU A 50 14.14 0.12 9.04
CA GLU A 50 13.08 1.07 8.69
C GLU A 50 12.39 1.62 9.96
N GLY A 51 12.19 0.77 10.96
CA GLY A 51 11.82 1.13 12.34
C GLY A 51 10.31 1.33 12.59
N ALA A 52 9.53 1.61 11.55
CA ALA A 52 8.09 1.77 11.65
C ALA A 52 7.38 1.32 10.37
N LEU A 53 6.11 0.96 10.50
CA LEU A 53 5.18 0.77 9.38
C LEU A 53 3.95 1.66 9.54
N SER A 54 3.41 2.14 8.43
CA SER A 54 2.15 2.89 8.39
C SER A 54 0.99 1.99 7.96
N LEU A 55 -0.08 1.98 8.75
CA LEU A 55 -1.26 1.13 8.57
C LEU A 55 -2.51 1.98 8.39
N TYR A 56 -3.22 1.81 7.27
CA TYR A 56 -4.57 2.33 7.11
C TYR A 56 -5.56 1.21 7.36
N SER A 57 -6.47 1.42 8.32
CA SER A 57 -7.31 0.35 8.86
C SER A 57 -8.76 0.79 9.08
N THR A 58 -9.68 -0.16 8.99
CA THR A 58 -11.10 0.01 9.39
C THR A 58 -11.40 -0.58 10.78
N MET A 59 -10.52 -1.47 11.26
CA MET A 59 -10.58 -2.16 12.55
C MET A 59 -10.78 -1.19 13.71
N THR A 60 -11.59 -1.57 14.72
CA THR A 60 -11.81 -0.70 15.89
C THR A 60 -10.54 -0.56 16.71
N LEU A 61 -10.47 0.48 17.56
CA LEU A 61 -9.32 0.62 18.46
C LEU A 61 -9.25 -0.50 19.51
N GLU A 62 -10.40 -1.07 19.88
CA GLU A 62 -10.49 -2.18 20.82
C GLU A 62 -9.84 -3.45 20.24
N ASP A 63 -10.07 -3.72 18.95
CA ASP A 63 -9.44 -4.84 18.26
C ASP A 63 -7.96 -4.56 17.91
N ALA A 64 -7.67 -3.34 17.45
CA ALA A 64 -6.34 -2.97 16.95
C ALA A 64 -5.30 -2.79 18.05
N GLY A 65 -5.70 -2.26 19.21
CA GLY A 65 -4.78 -1.97 20.31
C GLY A 65 -3.97 -3.20 20.75
N PRO A 66 -4.61 -4.33 21.11
CA PRO A 66 -3.90 -5.55 21.50
C PRO A 66 -3.02 -6.13 20.39
N LEU A 67 -3.47 -6.11 19.13
CA LEU A 67 -2.72 -6.62 17.99
C LEU A 67 -1.45 -5.79 17.73
N ILE A 68 -1.58 -4.47 17.71
CA ILE A 68 -0.45 -3.55 17.56
C ILE A 68 0.52 -3.72 18.72
N ALA A 69 0.05 -3.71 19.96
CA ALA A 69 0.93 -3.87 21.13
C ALA A 69 1.70 -5.20 21.10
N ALA A 70 1.04 -6.29 20.72
CA ALA A 70 1.69 -7.60 20.57
C ALA A 70 2.74 -7.60 19.43
N PHE A 71 2.42 -6.99 18.29
CA PHE A 71 3.33 -6.85 17.17
C PHE A 71 4.58 -6.03 17.54
N GLU A 72 4.38 -4.84 18.12
CA GLU A 72 5.46 -3.95 18.53
C GLU A 72 6.35 -4.60 19.59
N LYS A 73 5.76 -5.26 20.60
CA LYS A 73 6.52 -5.99 21.63
C LYS A 73 7.34 -7.13 21.03
N LYS A 74 6.78 -7.87 20.08
CA LYS A 74 7.44 -9.04 19.48
C LYS A 74 8.57 -8.65 18.53
N TYR A 75 8.38 -7.61 17.73
CA TYR A 75 9.29 -7.28 16.63
C TYR A 75 10.09 -6.00 16.82
N GLY A 76 9.73 -5.14 17.79
CA GLY A 76 10.39 -3.86 18.01
C GLY A 76 10.25 -2.88 16.84
N ILE A 77 9.18 -3.01 16.07
CA ILE A 77 8.84 -2.15 14.91
C ILE A 77 7.55 -1.42 15.29
N GLN A 78 7.54 -0.10 15.21
CA GLN A 78 6.38 0.72 15.58
C GLN A 78 5.29 0.68 14.51
N VAL A 79 4.01 0.80 14.90
CA VAL A 79 2.88 0.85 13.98
C VAL A 79 2.18 2.21 14.06
N ALA A 80 2.30 3.00 13.01
CA ALA A 80 1.57 4.24 12.85
C ALA A 80 0.22 3.97 12.17
N MET A 81 -0.83 3.74 12.97
CA MET A 81 -2.16 3.46 12.44
C MET A 81 -2.98 4.73 12.21
N TRP A 82 -3.59 4.85 11.03
CA TRP A 82 -4.69 5.77 10.77
C TRP A 82 -5.98 4.98 10.51
N ARG A 83 -7.02 5.30 11.26
CA ARG A 83 -8.30 4.59 11.20
C ARG A 83 -9.38 5.44 10.52
N ALA A 84 -10.13 4.82 9.61
CA ALA A 84 -11.36 5.40 9.08
C ALA A 84 -12.34 4.32 8.59
N ILE A 85 -13.58 4.72 8.28
CA ILE A 85 -14.52 3.83 7.58
C ILE A 85 -13.99 3.51 6.17
N ASN A 86 -14.38 2.36 5.63
CA ASN A 86 -13.86 1.83 4.35
C ASN A 86 -13.94 2.85 3.19
N GLN A 87 -15.05 3.59 3.06
CA GLN A 87 -15.20 4.61 2.03
C GLN A 87 -14.12 5.71 2.14
N LYS A 88 -13.86 6.21 3.35
CA LYS A 88 -12.85 7.26 3.58
C LYS A 88 -11.43 6.73 3.37
N LEU A 89 -11.18 5.47 3.74
CA LEU A 89 -9.91 4.80 3.50
C LEU A 89 -9.60 4.72 2.00
N VAL A 90 -10.54 4.20 1.21
CA VAL A 90 -10.38 4.10 -0.26
C VAL A 90 -10.23 5.50 -0.87
N GLN A 91 -11.06 6.46 -0.49
CA GLN A 91 -10.97 7.83 -1.02
C GLN A 91 -9.61 8.47 -0.74
N ARG A 92 -9.06 8.28 0.47
CA ARG A 92 -7.73 8.78 0.83
C ARG A 92 -6.64 8.12 -0.01
N ALA A 93 -6.63 6.79 -0.10
CA ALA A 93 -5.64 6.03 -0.87
C ALA A 93 -5.59 6.48 -2.33
N LEU A 94 -6.76 6.63 -2.96
CA LEU A 94 -6.87 7.10 -4.34
C LEU A 94 -6.41 8.55 -4.50
N ALA A 95 -6.74 9.43 -3.55
CA ALA A 95 -6.31 10.82 -3.60
C ALA A 95 -4.78 10.95 -3.46
N GLU A 96 -4.18 10.20 -2.54
CA GLU A 96 -2.73 10.18 -2.34
C GLU A 96 -2.01 9.61 -3.57
N ALA A 97 -2.49 8.50 -4.12
CA ALA A 97 -1.94 7.91 -5.33
C ALA A 97 -2.02 8.84 -6.55
N ARG A 98 -3.15 9.54 -6.75
CA ARG A 98 -3.29 10.57 -7.79
C ARG A 98 -2.32 11.73 -7.61
N ALA A 99 -1.94 12.03 -6.37
CA ALA A 99 -0.91 13.00 -6.05
C ALA A 99 0.52 12.42 -6.14
N GLY A 100 0.69 11.18 -6.58
CA GLY A 100 1.98 10.49 -6.66
C GLY A 100 2.61 10.16 -5.31
N LYS A 101 1.80 10.10 -4.25
CA LYS A 101 2.23 9.82 -2.88
C LYS A 101 1.73 8.45 -2.44
N TYR A 102 2.60 7.70 -1.77
CA TYR A 102 2.30 6.37 -1.23
C TYR A 102 2.82 6.28 0.21
N PRO A 103 2.22 7.02 1.15
CA PRO A 103 2.72 7.12 2.53
C PRO A 103 2.34 5.91 3.41
N VAL A 104 1.45 5.05 2.91
CA VAL A 104 0.92 3.86 3.59
C VAL A 104 1.64 2.60 3.12
N ASP A 105 2.03 1.75 4.06
CA ASP A 105 2.66 0.46 3.78
C ASP A 105 1.63 -0.67 3.70
N VAL A 106 0.58 -0.61 4.54
CA VAL A 106 -0.43 -1.67 4.65
C VAL A 106 -1.84 -1.07 4.68
N TYR A 107 -2.74 -1.67 3.90
CA TYR A 107 -4.17 -1.45 4.02
C TYR A 107 -4.84 -2.66 4.68
N GLU A 108 -5.69 -2.39 5.67
CA GLU A 108 -6.68 -3.31 6.22
C GLU A 108 -8.07 -2.72 6.01
N GLY A 109 -9.01 -3.53 5.54
CA GLY A 109 -10.38 -3.09 5.28
C GLY A 109 -11.20 -4.17 4.60
N SER A 110 -12.40 -3.80 4.14
CA SER A 110 -13.30 -4.79 3.55
C SER A 110 -12.78 -5.28 2.19
N GLY A 111 -13.15 -6.52 1.83
CA GLY A 111 -12.83 -7.09 0.52
C GLY A 111 -13.29 -6.21 -0.65
N HIS A 112 -14.42 -5.50 -0.52
CA HIS A 112 -14.85 -4.52 -1.52
C HIS A 112 -13.87 -3.33 -1.66
N GLY A 113 -13.37 -2.81 -0.55
CA GLY A 113 -12.34 -1.76 -0.57
C GLY A 113 -11.04 -2.25 -1.19
N MET A 114 -10.57 -3.43 -0.78
CA MET A 114 -9.34 -4.02 -1.31
C MET A 114 -9.44 -4.34 -2.81
N GLU A 115 -10.61 -4.76 -3.29
CA GLU A 115 -10.86 -4.96 -4.72
C GLU A 115 -10.74 -3.65 -5.52
N ILE A 116 -11.22 -2.52 -4.97
CA ILE A 116 -11.03 -1.21 -5.61
C ILE A 116 -9.54 -0.84 -5.67
N LEU A 117 -8.81 -0.97 -4.55
CA LEU A 117 -7.39 -0.64 -4.50
C LEU A 117 -6.55 -1.54 -5.43
N HIS A 118 -6.92 -2.82 -5.57
CA HIS A 118 -6.32 -3.74 -6.53
C HIS A 118 -6.51 -3.25 -7.98
N ARG A 119 -7.74 -2.89 -8.37
CA ARG A 119 -8.04 -2.41 -9.73
C ARG A 119 -7.32 -1.12 -10.08
N GLU A 120 -7.03 -0.30 -9.08
CA GLU A 120 -6.29 0.96 -9.20
C GLU A 120 -4.77 0.77 -9.11
N GLY A 121 -4.29 -0.47 -9.01
CA GLY A 121 -2.87 -0.81 -9.03
C GLY A 121 -2.11 -0.43 -7.75
N LEU A 122 -2.82 -0.26 -6.63
CA LEU A 122 -2.27 0.18 -5.35
C LEU A 122 -1.85 -0.95 -4.41
N LEU A 123 -2.09 -2.21 -4.81
CA LEU A 123 -1.73 -3.39 -4.03
C LEU A 123 -0.62 -4.18 -4.71
N GLU A 124 0.21 -4.85 -3.91
CA GLU A 124 1.24 -5.77 -4.37
C GLU A 124 0.92 -7.20 -3.96
N LYS A 125 1.32 -8.15 -4.81
CA LYS A 125 1.24 -9.56 -4.44
C LYS A 125 2.30 -9.87 -3.40
N PHE A 126 1.91 -10.60 -2.37
CA PHE A 126 2.82 -11.11 -1.37
C PHE A 126 2.45 -12.54 -1.02
N TRP A 127 3.41 -13.25 -0.42
CA TRP A 127 3.20 -14.56 0.15
C TRP A 127 3.52 -14.53 1.64
N SER A 128 2.76 -15.28 2.44
CA SER A 128 3.04 -15.52 3.85
C SER A 128 2.93 -17.01 4.16
N PRO A 129 3.78 -17.58 5.04
CA PRO A 129 3.57 -18.94 5.54
C PRO A 129 2.23 -19.10 6.25
N ALA A 130 1.69 -18.02 6.85
CA ALA A 130 0.39 -18.02 7.52
C ALA A 130 -0.80 -18.24 6.56
N PHE A 131 -0.59 -18.15 5.23
CA PHE A 131 -1.65 -18.49 4.27
C PHE A 131 -2.05 -19.97 4.33
N GLY A 132 -1.19 -20.84 4.85
CA GLY A 132 -1.53 -22.26 5.06
C GLY A 132 -2.62 -22.48 6.11
N ASP A 133 -2.85 -21.50 6.98
CA ASP A 133 -3.86 -21.55 8.05
C ASP A 133 -5.24 -21.06 7.58
N ILE A 134 -5.36 -20.60 6.33
CA ILE A 134 -6.56 -20.00 5.74
C ILE A 134 -7.10 -20.91 4.62
N PRO A 135 -8.41 -21.22 4.58
CA PRO A 135 -9.02 -21.95 3.48
C PRO A 135 -8.75 -21.26 2.13
N PRO A 136 -8.24 -21.97 1.10
CA PRO A 136 -7.91 -21.37 -0.20
C PRO A 136 -9.05 -20.59 -0.85
N GLU A 137 -10.30 -21.02 -0.64
CA GLU A 137 -11.51 -20.39 -1.14
C GLU A 137 -11.82 -19.02 -0.53
N ALA A 138 -11.23 -18.69 0.62
CA ALA A 138 -11.38 -17.38 1.26
C ALA A 138 -10.51 -16.30 0.60
N PHE A 139 -9.50 -16.70 -0.19
CA PHE A 139 -8.67 -15.75 -0.92
C PHE A 139 -9.36 -15.25 -2.20
N PRO A 140 -9.16 -13.98 -2.58
CA PRO A 140 -9.55 -13.53 -3.91
C PRO A 140 -8.72 -14.25 -4.98
N ARG A 141 -9.35 -14.58 -6.12
CA ARG A 141 -8.70 -15.32 -7.23
C ARG A 141 -7.39 -14.68 -7.72
N HIS A 142 -7.26 -13.34 -7.64
CA HIS A 142 -6.07 -12.63 -8.09
C HIS A 142 -4.92 -12.63 -7.07
N GLY A 143 -5.20 -12.87 -5.77
CA GLY A 143 -4.21 -13.02 -4.70
C GLY A 143 -3.42 -11.76 -4.34
N TYR A 144 -4.03 -10.57 -4.43
CA TYR A 144 -3.38 -9.29 -4.06
C TYR A 144 -3.72 -8.83 -2.62
N TYR A 145 -4.66 -9.49 -1.96
CA TYR A 145 -4.94 -9.31 -0.54
C TYR A 145 -5.33 -10.67 0.05
N ALA A 146 -5.24 -10.76 1.38
CA ALA A 146 -5.59 -11.95 2.15
C ALA A 146 -6.72 -11.61 3.12
N PRO A 147 -7.62 -12.56 3.46
CA PRO A 147 -8.58 -12.34 4.52
C PRO A 147 -7.87 -12.33 5.88
N ASP A 148 -8.32 -11.46 6.76
CA ASP A 148 -7.83 -11.32 8.15
C ASP A 148 -8.93 -11.47 9.19
N ASN A 149 -10.19 -11.57 8.75
CA ASN A 149 -11.35 -11.95 9.53
C ASN A 149 -12.12 -13.09 8.85
N LEU A 150 -12.12 -14.26 9.48
CA LEU A 150 -12.90 -15.43 9.05
C LEU A 150 -13.88 -15.84 10.14
#